data_AF-A0A218QWK8-F1
#
_entry.id   AF-A0A218QWK8-F1
#
_cell.length_a   1.000
_cell.length_b   1.000
_cell.length_c   1.000
_cell.angle_alpha   90.00
_cell.angle_beta   90.00
_cell.angle_gamma   90.00
#
_symmetry.space_group_name_H-M   'P 1'
#
loop_
_entity.id
_entity.type
_entity.pdbx_description
1 polymer ?
#
loop_
_entity_poly.entity_id
_entity_poly.type
_entity_poly.pdbx_seq_one_letter_code
_entity_poly.pdbx_strand_id
1 'polypeptide(L)' 'MTPEKQQALQEHIQAIAKILYEETRSEELTTLAGIEQAVRNQMQRHVMPEVGIFLSQRSRAQQQDTVASSKAFWENYP' A
#
# COMPACT_ATOMS: atom_id res chain seq x y z
N MET A 1 -6.28 -15.10 2.32
CA MET A 1 -7.18 -14.10 1.71
C MET A 1 -8.55 -14.74 1.58
N THR A 2 -9.65 -14.05 1.88
CA THR A 2 -10.98 -14.58 1.51
C THR A 2 -11.22 -14.34 0.01
N PRO A 3 -12.12 -15.09 -0.65
CA PRO A 3 -12.44 -14.87 -2.06
C PRO A 3 -12.85 -13.42 -2.36
N GLU A 4 -13.64 -12.80 -1.49
CA GLU A 4 -14.12 -11.43 -1.63
C GLU A 4 -12.95 -10.44 -1.55
N LYS A 5 -12.03 -10.65 -0.61
CA LYS A 5 -10.81 -9.82 -0.48
C LYS A 5 -9.89 -9.98 -1.67
N GLN A 6 -9.81 -11.17 -2.27
CA GLN A 6 -9.01 -11.42 -3.47
C GLN A 6 -9.62 -10.74 -4.69
N GLN A 7 -10.94 -10.83 -4.88
CA GLN A 7 -11.64 -10.14 -5.95
C GLN A 7 -11.46 -8.62 -5.83
N ALA A 8 -11.71 -8.06 -4.65
CA ALA A 8 -11.48 -6.65 -4.41
C ALA A 8 -10.04 -6.27 -4.76
N LEU A 9 -9.04 -7.00 -4.25
CA LEU A 9 -7.64 -6.72 -4.57
C LEU A 9 -7.37 -6.71 -6.08
N GLN A 10 -7.93 -7.66 -6.82
CA GLN A 10 -7.76 -7.74 -8.28
C GLN A 10 -8.37 -6.53 -9.01
N GLU A 11 -9.57 -6.09 -8.60
CA GLU A 11 -10.22 -4.90 -9.17
C GLU A 11 -9.35 -3.65 -8.96
N HIS A 12 -8.78 -3.48 -7.76
CA HIS A 12 -7.91 -2.35 -7.44
C HIS A 12 -6.59 -2.42 -8.24
N ILE A 13 -6.00 -3.61 -8.39
CA ILE A 13 -4.79 -3.81 -9.19
C ILE A 13 -5.05 -3.44 -10.66
N GLN A 14 -6.17 -3.85 -11.23
CA GLN A 14 -6.52 -3.52 -12.61
C GLN A 14 -6.71 -2.01 -12.82
N ALA A 15 -7.38 -1.33 -11.88
CA ALA A 15 -7.55 0.11 -11.92
C ALA A 15 -6.20 0.85 -11.86
N ILE A 16 -5.32 0.45 -10.92
CA ILE A 16 -3.96 1.01 -10.80
C ILE A 16 -3.16 0.76 -12.09
N ALA A 17 -3.17 -0.47 -12.60
CA ALA A 17 -2.42 -0.84 -13.80
C ALA A 17 -2.84 -0.01 -15.02
N LYS A 18 -4.14 0.24 -15.20
CA LYS A 18 -4.64 1.08 -16.29
C LYS A 18 -4.09 2.50 -16.22
N ILE A 19 -4.18 3.13 -15.05
CA ILE A 19 -3.69 4.51 -14.83
C ILE A 19 -2.19 4.59 -15.08
N LEU A 20 -1.41 3.67 -14.48
CA LEU A 20 0.05 3.71 -14.61
C LEU A 20 0.52 3.39 -16.04
N TYR A 21 -0.23 2.59 -16.80
CA TYR A 21 0.03 2.34 -18.22
C TYR A 21 -0.20 3.61 -19.06
N GLU A 22 -1.29 4.35 -18.83
CA GLU A 22 -1.60 5.61 -19.54
C GLU A 22 -0.52 6.68 -19.30
N GLU A 23 0.12 6.67 -18.14
CA GLU A 23 1.22 7.57 -17.76
C GLU A 23 2.62 7.07 -18.19
N THR A 24 2.71 5.91 -18.85
CA THR A 24 3.98 5.32 -19.28
C THR A 24 4.19 5.50 -20.79
N ARG A 25 5.35 6.03 -21.18
CA ARG A 25 5.68 6.23 -22.59
C ARG A 25 5.83 4.89 -23.30
N SER A 26 5.22 4.76 -24.48
CA SER A 26 5.26 3.51 -25.27
C SER A 26 6.67 3.04 -25.61
N GLU A 27 7.64 3.95 -25.74
CA GLU A 27 9.06 3.64 -25.95
C GLU A 27 9.68 2.81 -24.82
N GLU A 28 9.20 2.99 -23.59
CA GLU A 28 9.66 2.25 -22.41
C GLU A 28 9.12 0.81 -22.38
N LEU A 29 8.08 0.48 -23.15
CA LEU A 29 7.41 -0.82 -23.14
C LEU A 29 7.84 -1.76 -24.27
N THR A 30 8.95 -1.45 -24.93
CA THR A 30 9.43 -2.17 -26.13
C THR A 30 10.30 -3.39 -25.83
N THR A 31 10.86 -3.48 -24.62
CA THR A 31 11.74 -4.57 -24.20
C THR A 31 11.37 -5.03 -22.79
N LEU A 32 11.72 -6.26 -22.42
CA LEU A 32 11.48 -6.76 -21.06
C LEU A 32 12.17 -5.89 -20.00
N ALA A 33 13.39 -5.41 -20.28
CA ALA A 33 14.12 -4.51 -19.38
C ALA A 33 13.41 -3.15 -19.24
N GLY A 34 12.92 -2.59 -20.35
CA GLY A 34 12.14 -1.35 -20.33
C GLY A 34 10.83 -1.49 -19.55
N ILE A 35 10.09 -2.59 -19.77
CA ILE A 35 8.84 -2.87 -19.05
C ILE A 35 9.10 -2.99 -17.55
N GLU A 36 10.13 -3.74 -17.15
CA GLU A 36 10.49 -3.88 -15.74
C GLU A 36 10.86 -2.52 -15.10
N GLN A 37 11.69 -1.74 -15.78
CA GLN A 37 12.10 -0.41 -15.33
C GLN A 37 10.89 0.52 -15.18
N ALA A 38 9.97 0.52 -16.15
CA ALA A 38 8.75 1.32 -16.13
C ALA A 38 7.85 0.92 -14.96
N VAL A 39 7.58 -0.38 -14.78
CA VAL A 39 6.79 -0.90 -13.67
C VAL A 39 7.41 -0.51 -12.33
N ARG A 40 8.73 -0.70 -12.16
CA ARG A 40 9.44 -0.31 -10.93
C ARG A 40 9.30 1.17 -10.63
N ASN A 41 9.54 2.03 -11.62
CA ASN A 41 9.48 3.48 -11.47
C ASN A 41 8.07 3.94 -11.07
N GLN A 42 7.04 3.44 -11.75
CA GLN A 42 5.64 3.78 -11.47
C GLN A 42 5.22 3.32 -10.08
N MET A 43 5.59 2.09 -9.68
CA MET A 43 5.31 1.56 -8.34
C MET A 43 6.00 2.37 -7.25
N GLN A 44 7.28 2.70 -7.41
CA GLN A 44 8.05 3.49 -6.44
C GLN A 44 7.50 4.91 -6.29
N ARG A 45 7.05 5.53 -7.38
CA ARG A 45 6.57 6.92 -7.36
C ARG A 45 5.15 7.04 -6.80
N HIS A 46 4.25 6.12 -7.15
CA HIS A 46 2.82 6.32 -6.92
C HIS A 46 2.18 5.34 -5.93
N VAL A 47 2.68 4.10 -5.82
CA VAL A 47 1.98 3.04 -5.06
C VAL A 47 2.66 2.76 -3.73
N MET A 48 3.98 2.54 -3.75
CA MET A 48 4.72 2.18 -2.54
C MET A 48 4.65 3.23 -1.42
N PRO A 49 4.70 4.56 -1.70
CA PRO A 49 4.58 5.57 -0.66
C PRO A 49 3.23 5.50 0.07
N GLU A 50 2.13 5.39 -0.66
CA GLU A 50 0.78 5.34 -0.09
C GLU A 50 0.58 4.08 0.77
N VAL A 51 1.07 2.93 0.30
CA VAL A 51 1.05 1.68 1.08
C VAL A 51 1.89 1.82 2.36
N GLY A 52 3.10 2.39 2.24
CA GLY A 52 3.98 2.63 3.38
C GLY A 52 3.38 3.57 4.42
N ILE A 53 2.77 4.67 3.97
CA ILE A 53 2.07 5.65 4.82
C ILE A 53 0.90 4.98 5.55
N PHE A 54 0.05 4.25 4.83
CA PHE A 54 -1.09 3.54 5.41
C PHE A 54 -0.63 2.58 6.54
N LEU A 55 0.38 1.76 6.28
CA LEU A 55 0.91 0.82 7.26
C LEU A 55 1.54 1.53 8.47
N SER A 56 2.29 2.61 8.23
CA SER A 56 2.87 3.44 9.31
C SER A 56 1.80 4.05 10.20
N GLN A 57 0.72 4.59 9.63
CA GLN A 57 -0.38 5.15 10.40
C GLN A 57 -1.09 4.08 11.24
N ARG A 58 -1.35 2.90 10.67
CA ARG A 58 -1.94 1.77 11.39
C ARG A 58 -1.07 1.30 12.55
N SER A 59 0.24 1.22 12.34
CA SER A 59 1.20 0.86 13.40
C SER A 59 1.17 1.86 14.56
N ARG A 60 1.15 3.17 14.26
CA ARG A 60 1.07 4.23 15.29
C ARG A 60 -0.24 4.18 16.08
N ALA A 61 -1.38 3.99 15.41
CA ALA A 61 -2.67 3.86 16.07
C ALA A 61 -2.67 2.69 17.07
N GLN A 62 -2.17 1.52 16.66
CA GLN A 62 -2.08 0.36 17.53
C GLN A 62 -1.17 0.58 18.76
N GLN A 63 -0.06 1.31 18.60
CA GLN A 63 0.81 1.67 19.72
C GLN A 63 0.10 2.63 20.69
N GLN A 64 -0.64 3.62 20.19
CA GLN A 64 -1.39 4.55 21.03
C GLN A 64 -2.51 3.84 21.81
N ASP A 65 -3.22 2.91 21.19
CA ASP A 65 -4.25 2.10 21.85
C ASP A 65 -3.66 1.21 22.95
N THR A 66 -2.48 0.63 22.71
CA THR A 66 -1.77 -0.21 23.69
C THR A 66 -1.29 0.60 24.89
N VAL A 67 -0.76 1.80 24.64
CA VAL A 67 -0.33 2.74 25.69
C VAL A 67 -1.53 3.24 26.49
N ALA A 68 -2.65 3.56 25.85
CA ALA A 68 -3.88 3.99 26.51
C ALA A 68 -4.46 2.87 27.40
N SER A 69 -4.53 1.63 26.90
CA SER A 69 -4.96 0.47 27.69
C SER A 69 -4.06 0.22 28.91
N SER A 70 -2.74 0.31 28.74
CA SER A 70 -1.79 0.11 29.84
C SER A 70 -1.91 1.21 30.90
N LYS A 71 -2.09 2.47 30.50
CA LYS A 71 -2.26 3.59 31.43
C LYS A 71 -3.55 3.46 32.24
N ALA A 72 -4.65 3.12 31.59
CA ALA A 72 -5.94 2.90 32.25
C ALA A 72 -5.89 1.72 33.25
N PHE A 73 -5.09 0.69 32.96
CA PHE A 73 -4.87 -0.43 33.87
C PHE A 73 -4.13 -0.01 35.16
N TRP A 74 -3.09 0.82 35.05
CA TRP A 74 -2.34 1.30 36.22
C TRP A 74 -3.09 2.37 37.03
N GLU A 75 -3.91 3.21 36.39
CA GLU A 75 -4.73 4.22 37.09
C GLU A 75 -5.90 3.61 37.89
N ASN A 76 -6.36 2.42 37.54
CA ASN A 76 -7.43 1.69 38.24
C ASN A 76 -6.92 0.53 39.12
N TYR A 77 -5.62 0.45 39.38
CA TYR A 77 -5.05 -0.56 40.27
C TYR A 77 -5.20 -0.13 41.74
N PRO A 78 -5.83 -0.93 42.62
CA PRO A 78 -6.06 -0.57 44.02
C PRO A 78 -4.78 -0.55 44.87
#